data_AF-A0A1L9UAH7-F1
#
_entry.id   AF-A0A1L9UAH7-F1
#
_cell.length_a   1.000
_cell.length_b   1.000
_cell.length_c   1.000
_cell.angle_alpha   90.00
_cell.angle_beta   90.00
_cell.angle_gamma   90.00
#
_symmetry.space_group_name_H-M   'P 1'
#
loop_
_entity.id
_entity.type
_entity.pdbx_description
1 polymer ?
#
loop_
_entity_poly.entity_id
_entity_poly.type
_entity_poly.pdbx_seq_one_letter_code
_entity_poly.pdbx_strand_id
1 'polypeptide(L)'
;MPTSPLLRLIQTATTKSRPNHQRHTLQISCHVKPNASNNREGITAIGTDRVDVCVAAVPRKGEANAAVSRVLAQIFQVPKSNVEVIRGLKSREKTLAITKLDIGKQSEDEYLLRARGILEGAIMQK
;
A
#
# COMPACT_ATOMS: atom_id res chain seq x y z
N MET A 1 -16.52 -16.47 -3.44
CA MET A 1 -15.48 -16.19 -2.44
C MET A 1 -14.44 -15.26 -3.07
N PRO A 2 -14.40 -13.95 -2.80
CA PRO A 2 -13.26 -13.12 -3.12
C PRO A 2 -12.57 -12.71 -1.81
N THR A 3 -11.89 -13.65 -1.16
CA THR A 3 -10.86 -13.23 -0.19
C THR A 3 -9.72 -12.69 -1.03
N SER A 4 -9.60 -11.37 -1.10
CA SER A 4 -8.48 -10.68 -1.76
C SER A 4 -7.38 -10.45 -0.72
N PRO A 5 -6.43 -11.37 -0.51
CA PRO A 5 -5.42 -11.26 0.55
C PRO A 5 -4.42 -10.11 0.33
N LEU A 6 -4.44 -9.49 -0.86
CA LEU A 6 -3.66 -8.30 -1.21
C LEU A 6 -3.94 -7.10 -0.32
N LEU A 7 -5.22 -6.89 -0.02
CA LEU A 7 -5.75 -5.66 0.55
C LEU A 7 -6.67 -6.02 1.70
N ARG A 8 -6.20 -5.85 2.93
CA ARG A 8 -6.96 -6.16 4.13
C ARG A 8 -7.38 -4.86 4.80
N LEU A 9 -8.68 -4.59 4.78
CA LEU A 9 -9.22 -3.44 5.47
C LEU A 9 -9.61 -3.82 6.91
N ILE A 10 -9.20 -3.02 7.87
CA ILE A 10 -9.39 -3.23 9.31
C ILE A 10 -9.96 -1.94 9.90
N GLN A 11 -11.16 -2.01 10.48
CA GLN A 11 -11.73 -0.90 11.23
C GLN A 11 -10.98 -0.75 12.56
N THR A 12 -10.25 0.36 12.72
CA THR A 12 -9.56 0.66 13.97
C THR A 12 -10.43 1.59 14.81
N ALA A 13 -11.15 1.04 15.78
CA ALA A 13 -11.88 1.81 16.77
C ALA A 13 -10.89 2.47 17.74
N THR A 14 -10.33 3.62 17.34
CA THR A 14 -9.46 4.40 18.23
C THR A 14 -10.29 4.99 19.37
N THR A 15 -9.98 4.60 20.61
CA THR A 15 -10.71 4.92 21.87
C THR A 15 -10.68 6.40 22.30
N LYS A 16 -10.33 7.35 21.42
CA LYS A 16 -10.28 8.78 21.76
C LYS A 16 -10.57 9.73 20.59
N SER A 17 -11.45 9.37 19.67
CA SER A 17 -11.87 10.33 18.64
C SER A 17 -13.38 10.32 18.42
N ARG A 18 -13.86 11.55 18.29
CA ARG A 18 -15.22 12.01 18.03
C ARG A 18 -16.11 10.97 17.33
N PRO A 19 -17.35 10.77 17.78
CA PRO A 19 -18.22 9.63 17.45
C PRO A 19 -18.66 9.49 15.98
N ASN A 20 -18.15 10.29 15.05
CA ASN A 20 -18.68 10.40 13.68
C ASN A 20 -17.70 10.07 12.55
N HIS A 21 -16.47 9.61 12.84
CA HIS A 21 -15.53 9.15 11.81
C HIS A 21 -15.06 7.72 12.09
N GLN A 22 -15.60 6.76 11.35
CA GLN A 22 -15.11 5.39 11.35
C GLN A 22 -13.76 5.38 10.63
N ARG A 23 -12.66 5.34 11.38
CA ARG A 23 -11.32 5.25 10.79
C ARG A 23 -11.04 3.81 10.39
N HIS A 24 -10.77 3.62 9.11
CA HIS A 24 -10.32 2.35 8.59
C HIS A 24 -8.83 2.39 8.29
N THR A 25 -8.23 1.22 8.42
CA THR A 25 -6.82 0.97 8.14
C THR A 25 -6.73 -0.09 7.06
N LEU A 26 -6.17 0.25 5.91
CA LEU A 26 -5.97 -0.67 4.79
C LEU A 26 -4.54 -1.21 4.81
N GLN A 27 -4.40 -2.49 5.05
CA GLN A 27 -3.13 -3.19 4.94
C GLN A 27 -2.94 -3.71 3.51
N ILE A 28 -1.75 -3.45 2.97
CA ILE A 28 -1.35 -3.81 1.61
C ILE A 28 -0.06 -4.59 1.69
N SER A 29 -0.07 -5.82 1.18
CA SER A 29 1.12 -6.66 1.08
C SER A 29 1.85 -6.39 -0.23
N CYS A 30 3.06 -5.87 -0.13
CA CYS A 30 3.92 -5.54 -1.26
C CYS A 30 5.26 -6.27 -1.16
N HIS A 31 5.71 -6.89 -2.24
CA HIS A 31 7.03 -7.44 -2.37
C HIS A 31 7.96 -6.42 -3.02
N VAL A 32 8.93 -5.94 -2.25
CA VAL A 32 9.85 -4.88 -2.64
C VAL A 32 11.15 -5.50 -3.13
N LYS A 33 11.48 -5.24 -4.39
CA LYS A 33 12.76 -5.60 -5.00
C LYS A 33 13.67 -4.37 -4.95
N PRO A 34 14.60 -4.30 -3.97
CA PRO A 34 15.57 -3.21 -3.91
C PRO A 34 16.62 -3.37 -5.02
N ASN A 35 17.42 -2.34 -5.24
CA ASN A 35 18.50 -2.32 -6.24
C ASN A 35 18.01 -2.31 -7.70
N ALA A 36 16.84 -1.71 -7.95
CA ALA A 36 16.41 -1.39 -9.30
C ALA A 36 17.18 -0.16 -9.84
N SER A 37 17.25 0.01 -11.16
CA SER A 37 17.75 1.28 -11.71
C SER A 37 16.82 2.42 -11.33
N ASN A 38 17.37 3.62 -11.10
CA ASN A 38 16.58 4.84 -10.82
C ASN A 38 15.48 5.10 -11.88
N ASN A 39 15.73 4.66 -13.12
CA ASN A 39 14.79 4.78 -14.24
C ASN A 39 13.74 3.64 -14.31
N ARG A 40 13.76 2.68 -13.37
CA ARG A 40 12.86 1.51 -13.29
C ARG A 40 12.21 1.38 -11.91
N GLU A 41 12.14 2.47 -11.15
CA GLU A 41 11.42 2.49 -9.87
C GLU A 41 9.91 2.56 -10.10
N GLY A 42 9.16 1.56 -9.64
CA GLY A 42 7.70 1.49 -9.77
C GLY A 42 7.12 0.10 -9.56
N ILE A 43 5.82 -0.06 -9.84
CA ILE A 43 5.14 -1.37 -9.79
C ILE A 43 5.51 -2.17 -11.02
N THR A 44 6.09 -3.36 -10.81
CA THR A 44 6.47 -4.27 -11.90
C THR A 44 5.35 -5.24 -12.24
N ALA A 45 4.66 -5.76 -11.23
CA ALA A 45 3.56 -6.68 -11.41
C ALA A 45 2.64 -6.66 -10.18
N ILE A 46 1.37 -7.02 -10.39
CA ILE A 46 0.42 -7.23 -9.31
C ILE A 46 0.02 -8.70 -9.35
N GLY A 47 0.42 -9.44 -8.33
CA GLY A 47 -0.01 -10.81 -8.14
C GLY A 47 -1.40 -10.87 -7.50
N THR A 48 -1.91 -12.09 -7.32
CA THR A 48 -3.21 -12.35 -6.67
C THR A 48 -3.20 -12.12 -5.16
N ASP A 49 -2.00 -12.13 -4.54
CA ASP A 49 -1.81 -12.04 -3.08
C ASP A 49 -0.84 -10.93 -2.64
N ARG A 50 0.08 -10.51 -3.52
CA ARG A 50 1.05 -9.45 -3.25
C ARG A 50 1.33 -8.57 -4.47
N VAL A 51 1.72 -7.32 -4.23
CA VAL A 51 2.15 -6.37 -5.26
C VAL A 51 3.68 -6.34 -5.38
N ASP A 52 4.24 -6.64 -6.55
CA ASP A 52 5.68 -6.54 -6.79
C ASP A 52 6.07 -5.10 -7.18
N VAL A 53 6.87 -4.47 -6.31
CA VAL A 53 7.37 -3.11 -6.47
C VAL A 53 8.88 -3.15 -6.56
N CYS A 54 9.44 -2.58 -7.63
CA CYS A 54 10.86 -2.33 -7.75
C CYS A 54 11.17 -0.92 -7.26
N VAL A 55 12.18 -0.78 -6.41
CA VAL A 55 12.66 0.54 -5.97
C VAL A 55 14.14 0.68 -6.21
N ALA A 56 14.54 1.88 -6.62
CA ALA A 56 15.95 2.19 -6.81
C ALA A 56 16.69 2.41 -5.50
N ALA A 57 15.93 2.62 -4.42
CA ALA A 57 16.45 2.71 -3.07
C ALA A 57 17.29 1.47 -2.69
N VAL A 58 18.44 1.76 -2.09
CA VAL A 58 19.35 0.78 -1.53
C VAL A 58 18.67 0.13 -0.30
N PRO A 59 18.86 -1.18 -0.04
CA PRO A 59 18.34 -1.82 1.17
C PRO A 59 19.15 -1.43 2.43
N ARG A 60 19.52 -0.16 2.58
CA ARG A 60 20.17 0.39 3.78
C ARG A 60 19.17 1.25 4.57
N LYS A 61 19.05 0.95 5.87
CA LYS A 61 18.33 1.70 6.93
C LYS A 61 17.18 2.61 6.45
N GLY A 62 16.13 2.04 5.87
CA GLY A 62 14.86 2.76 5.67
C GLY A 62 14.70 3.54 4.37
N GLU A 63 15.71 3.65 3.50
CA GLU A 63 15.53 4.26 2.17
C GLU A 63 14.50 3.50 1.33
N ALA A 64 14.56 2.16 1.35
CA ALA A 64 13.55 1.32 0.70
C ALA A 64 12.15 1.47 1.32
N ASN A 65 12.02 1.99 2.55
CA ASN A 65 10.70 2.27 3.14
C ASN A 65 10.17 3.61 2.63
N ALA A 66 11.05 4.63 2.58
CA ALA A 66 10.72 5.94 2.06
C ALA A 66 10.33 5.88 0.58
N ALA A 67 11.08 5.14 -0.24
CA ALA A 67 10.78 4.97 -1.66
C ALA A 67 9.43 4.26 -1.89
N VAL A 68 9.19 3.12 -1.23
CA VAL A 68 7.92 2.38 -1.38
C VAL A 68 6.73 3.19 -0.88
N SER A 69 6.88 3.87 0.27
CA SER A 69 5.84 4.78 0.78
C SER A 69 5.54 5.89 -0.21
N ARG A 70 6.56 6.47 -0.86
CA ARG A 70 6.41 7.52 -1.87
C ARG A 70 5.71 7.01 -3.12
N VAL A 71 6.10 5.85 -3.63
CA VAL A 71 5.47 5.22 -4.81
C VAL A 71 4.00 4.95 -4.53
N LEU A 72 3.67 4.28 -3.42
CA LEU A 72 2.27 4.01 -3.06
C LEU A 72 1.48 5.30 -2.80
N ALA A 73 2.07 6.28 -2.11
CA ALA A 73 1.42 7.56 -1.83
C ALA A 73 1.03 8.29 -3.12
N GLN A 74 1.89 8.26 -4.15
CA GLN A 74 1.57 8.86 -5.45
C GLN A 74 0.46 8.09 -6.18
N ILE A 75 0.51 6.76 -6.17
CA ILE A 75 -0.47 5.92 -6.89
C ILE A 75 -1.86 6.07 -6.27
N PHE A 76 -1.95 6.02 -4.94
CA PHE A 76 -3.20 6.17 -4.21
C PHE A 76 -3.60 7.63 -3.96
N GLN A 77 -2.77 8.59 -4.36
CA GLN A 77 -2.93 10.01 -4.01
C GLN A 77 -3.19 10.26 -2.52
N VAL A 78 -2.58 9.44 -1.66
CA VAL A 78 -2.70 9.58 -0.20
C VAL A 78 -1.45 10.25 0.36
N PRO A 79 -1.57 11.04 1.44
CA PRO A 79 -0.40 11.62 2.07
C PRO A 79 0.48 10.53 2.69
N LYS A 80 1.80 10.70 2.60
CA LYS A 80 2.80 9.83 3.25
C LYS A 80 2.54 9.58 4.73
N SER A 81 1.93 10.54 5.43
CA SER A 81 1.56 10.42 6.85
C SER A 81 0.45 9.41 7.12
N ASN A 82 -0.29 9.01 6.09
CA ASN A 82 -1.29 7.95 6.20
C ASN A 82 -0.68 6.58 5.89
N VAL A 83 0.45 6.51 5.18
CA VAL A 83 1.10 5.27 4.76
C VAL A 83 2.21 4.89 5.74
N GLU A 84 2.00 3.83 6.50
CA GLU A 84 2.97 3.33 7.47
C GLU A 84 3.44 1.91 7.10
N VAL A 85 4.72 1.58 7.32
CA VAL A 85 5.22 0.22 7.09
C VAL A 85 5.13 -0.56 8.40
N ILE A 86 4.12 -1.42 8.54
CA ILE A 86 3.87 -2.21 9.76
C ILE A 86 4.68 -3.51 9.80
N ARG A 87 5.08 -4.04 8.64
CA ARG A 87 5.82 -5.30 8.52
C ARG A 87 6.85 -5.21 7.41
N GLY A 88 7.95 -5.95 7.54
CA GLY A 88 8.99 -6.03 6.50
C GLY A 88 10.07 -4.97 6.56
N LEU A 89 10.35 -4.41 7.74
CA LEU A 89 11.43 -3.43 7.93
C LEU A 89 12.82 -3.99 7.57
N LYS A 90 13.03 -5.30 7.70
CA LYS A 90 14.27 -6.03 7.36
C LYS A 90 14.10 -7.04 6.21
N SER A 91 12.91 -7.14 5.62
CA SER A 91 12.59 -8.14 4.60
C SER A 91 12.23 -7.51 3.26
N ARG A 92 12.36 -8.30 2.19
CA ARG A 92 11.90 -7.92 0.84
C ARG A 92 10.38 -7.81 0.79
N GLU A 93 9.69 -8.66 1.53
CA GLU A 93 8.24 -8.58 1.71
C GLU A 93 7.90 -7.54 2.77
N LYS A 94 7.10 -6.54 2.36
CA LYS A 94 6.63 -5.45 3.22
C LYS A 94 5.12 -5.43 3.29
N THR A 95 4.61 -5.06 4.44
CA THR A 95 3.19 -4.77 4.61
C THR A 95 3.06 -3.32 4.98
N LEU A 96 2.38 -2.55 4.13
CA LEU A 96 2.06 -1.16 4.37
C LEU A 96 0.64 -1.07 4.93
N ALA A 97 0.42 -0.21 5.90
CA ALA A 97 -0.89 0.12 6.44
C ALA A 97 -1.21 1.57 6.11
N ILE A 98 -2.30 1.78 5.38
CA ILE A 98 -2.85 3.09 5.08
C ILE A 98 -3.94 3.40 6.10
N THR A 99 -3.65 4.30 7.04
CA THR A 99 -4.60 4.76 8.05
C THR A 99 -5.43 5.93 7.55
N LYS A 100 -6.55 6.22 8.24
CA LYS A 100 -7.48 7.33 7.92
C LYS A 100 -8.16 7.21 6.55
N LEU A 101 -8.49 5.98 6.15
CA LEU A 101 -9.39 5.77 5.04
C LEU A 101 -10.82 5.89 5.53
N ASP A 102 -11.56 6.84 4.97
CA ASP A 102 -12.99 6.99 5.16
C ASP A 102 -13.64 6.31 3.96
N ILE A 103 -14.29 5.17 4.20
CA ILE A 103 -14.90 4.34 3.15
C ILE A 103 -16.35 4.77 2.91
N GLY A 104 -16.82 5.84 3.57
CA GLY A 104 -18.18 6.34 3.46
C GLY A 104 -19.23 5.22 3.57
N LYS A 105 -20.16 5.20 2.60
CA LYS A 105 -21.18 4.15 2.42
C LYS A 105 -20.76 3.05 1.41
N GLN A 106 -19.56 3.11 0.86
CA GLN A 106 -19.12 2.18 -0.18
C GLN A 106 -18.67 0.88 0.47
N SER A 107 -19.08 -0.26 -0.08
CA SER A 107 -18.63 -1.57 0.39
C SER A 107 -17.10 -1.66 0.31
N GLU A 108 -16.50 -2.26 1.33
CA GLU A 108 -15.05 -2.49 1.41
C GLU A 108 -14.54 -3.14 0.10
N ASP A 109 -15.26 -4.14 -0.39
CA ASP A 109 -14.96 -4.85 -1.65
C ASP A 109 -14.82 -3.93 -2.87
N GLU A 110 -15.73 -2.95 -3.02
CA GLU A 110 -15.70 -2.01 -4.15
C GLU A 110 -14.46 -1.10 -4.08
N TYR A 111 -14.10 -0.67 -2.87
CA TYR A 111 -12.90 0.10 -2.63
C TYR A 111 -11.64 -0.71 -2.97
N LEU A 112 -11.59 -1.98 -2.56
CA LEU A 112 -10.45 -2.86 -2.87
C LEU A 112 -10.32 -3.11 -4.37
N LEU A 113 -11.44 -3.32 -5.07
CA LEU A 113 -11.46 -3.49 -6.53
C LEU A 113 -10.93 -2.25 -7.23
N ARG A 114 -11.38 -1.07 -6.79
CA ARG A 114 -10.93 0.22 -7.33
C ARG A 114 -9.45 0.46 -7.05
N ALA A 115 -9.02 0.22 -5.82
CA ALA A 115 -7.63 0.33 -5.39
C ALA A 115 -6.72 -0.57 -6.24
N ARG A 116 -7.14 -1.81 -6.48
CA ARG A 116 -6.43 -2.74 -7.37
C ARG A 116 -6.37 -2.21 -8.80
N GLY A 117 -7.48 -1.70 -9.36
CA GLY A 117 -7.49 -1.14 -10.71
C GLY A 117 -6.53 0.05 -10.87
N ILE A 118 -6.43 0.91 -9.86
CA ILE A 118 -5.46 2.03 -9.85
C ILE A 118 -4.02 1.50 -9.82
N LEU A 119 -3.76 0.50 -8.99
CA LEU A 119 -2.45 -0.16 -8.96
C LEU A 119 -2.13 -0.82 -10.31
N GLU A 120 -3.09 -1.51 -10.94
CA GLU A 120 -2.94 -2.17 -12.25
C GLU A 120 -2.67 -1.16 -13.35
N GLY A 121 -3.35 0.00 -13.33
CA GLY A 121 -3.05 1.11 -14.23
C GLY A 121 -1.71 1.80 -13.96
N ALA A 122 -1.19 1.69 -12.74
CA ALA A 122 0.11 2.22 -12.33
C ALA A 122 1.26 1.21 -12.52
N ILE A 123 1.00 0.01 -13.04
CA ILE A 123 2.05 -0.91 -13.48
C ILE A 123 2.85 -0.19 -14.57
N MET A 124 4.18 -0.14 -14.41
CA MET A 124 5.07 0.43 -15.41
C MET A 124 4.97 -0.39 -16.70
N GLN A 125 4.08 -0.01 -17.61
CA GLN A 125 4.21 -0.34 -19.01
C GLN A 125 5.28 0.58 -19.59
N LYS A 126 6.40 -0.02 -19.95
CA LYS A 126 7.44 0.64 -20.72
C LYS A 126 7.03 0.74 -22.17
#